data_AF-A0A399Z805-F1
#
_entry.id   AF-A0A399Z805-F1
#
_cell.length_a   1.000
_cell.length_b   1.000
_cell.length_c   1.000
_cell.angle_alpha   90.00
_cell.angle_beta   90.00
_cell.angle_gamma   90.00
#
_symmetry.space_group_name_H-M   'P 1'
#
loop_
_entity.id
_entity.type
_entity.pdbx_description
1 polymer ?
#
loop_
_entity_poly.entity_id
_entity_poly.type
_entity_poly.pdbx_seq_one_letter_code
_entity_poly.pdbx_strand_id
1 'polypeptide(L)' 'MIHAVDAIEKSPRLPASKRLTIPNETTEIRRYRLGHWRIIYVVVDEQPLVLAIRRRPPYDYEDLEELLKKL' A
#
# COMPACT_ATOMS: atom_id res chain seq x y z
N MET A 1 -11.81 5.22 -8.27
CA MET A 1 -10.43 4.73 -8.06
C MET A 1 -9.45 5.90 -8.07
N ILE A 2 -9.54 6.80 -9.07
CA ILE A 2 -8.72 8.02 -9.20
C ILE A 2 -8.69 8.85 -7.89
N HIS A 3 -9.86 9.17 -7.32
CA HIS A 3 -9.95 9.97 -6.08
C HIS A 3 -9.19 9.43 -4.85
N ALA A 4 -8.92 8.13 -4.77
CA ALA A 4 -8.22 7.56 -3.62
C ALA A 4 -6.71 7.80 -3.69
N VAL A 5 -6.13 7.80 -4.89
CA VAL A 5 -4.70 8.09 -5.09
C VAL A 5 -4.46 9.58 -4.87
N ASP A 6 -5.32 10.46 -5.40
CA ASP A 6 -5.25 11.90 -5.16
C ASP A 6 -5.33 12.24 -3.65
N ALA A 7 -6.18 11.52 -2.90
CA ALA A 7 -6.31 11.71 -1.46
C ALA A 7 -5.06 11.28 -0.70
N ILE A 8 -4.41 10.20 -1.15
CA ILE A 8 -3.13 9.73 -0.59
C ILE A 8 -2.02 10.73 -0.92
N GLU A 9 -1.95 11.22 -2.16
CA GLU A 9 -0.97 12.22 -2.59
C GLU A 9 -1.04 13.49 -1.75
N LYS A 10 -2.26 14.02 -1.53
CA LYS A 10 -2.47 15.21 -0.70
C LYS A 10 -2.23 14.99 0.78
N SER A 11 -2.46 13.77 1.27
CA SER A 11 -2.31 13.43 2.68
C SER A 11 -1.82 11.99 2.82
N PRO A 12 -0.50 11.76 2.81
CA PRO A 12 0.07 10.41 2.84
C PRO A 12 -0.37 9.60 4.08
N ARG A 13 -0.71 10.29 5.17
CA ARG A 13 -1.13 9.70 6.44
C ARG A 13 -2.63 9.90 6.68
N LEU A 14 -3.45 9.55 5.69
CA LEU A 14 -4.92 9.54 5.83
C LEU A 14 -5.34 8.80 7.12
N PRO A 15 -6.31 9.30 7.90
CA PRO A 15 -6.83 8.62 9.09
C PRO A 15 -7.35 7.19 8.81
N ALA A 16 -7.88 6.98 7.59
CA ALA A 16 -8.38 5.67 7.15
C ALA A 16 -7.27 4.72 6.61
N SER A 17 -6.01 5.18 6.56
CA SER A 17 -4.86 4.33 6.24
C SER A 17 -4.26 3.73 7.52
N LYS A 18 -3.82 2.47 7.46
CA LYS A 18 -3.18 1.78 8.59
C LYS A 18 -1.71 1.56 8.29
N ARG A 19 -0.82 1.95 9.20
CA ARG A 19 0.60 1.59 9.15
C ARG A 19 0.74 0.08 9.30
N LEU A 20 1.56 -0.53 8.44
CA LEU A 20 1.94 -1.93 8.53
C LEU A 20 3.26 -2.03 9.28
N THR A 21 3.37 -3.01 10.16
CA THR A 21 4.63 -3.36 10.83
C THR A 21 5.16 -4.59 10.13
N ILE A 22 6.32 -4.45 9.47
CA ILE A 22 7.02 -5.55 8.82
C ILE A 22 8.33 -5.77 9.59
N PRO A 23 8.67 -7.01 9.98
CA PRO A 23 9.95 -7.29 10.63
C PRO A 23 11.12 -6.80 9.78
N ASN A 24 12.13 -6.19 10.42
CA ASN A 24 13.36 -5.69 9.79
C ASN A 24 13.18 -4.56 8.76
N GLU A 25 11.99 -3.95 8.67
CA GLU A 25 11.72 -2.84 7.77
C GLU A 25 11.52 -1.54 8.56
N THR A 26 12.29 -0.50 8.22
CA THR A 26 12.21 0.81 8.87
C THR A 26 11.30 1.77 8.11
N THR A 27 11.04 1.49 6.83
CA THR A 27 10.21 2.33 5.96
C THR A 27 8.77 2.41 6.47
N GLU A 28 8.16 3.60 6.41
CA GLU A 28 6.76 3.78 6.76
C GLU A 28 5.85 3.18 5.66
N ILE A 29 5.54 1.90 5.79
CA ILE A 29 4.58 1.21 4.92
C ILE A 29 3.16 1.41 5.47
N ARG A 30 2.24 1.77 4.60
CA ARG A 30 0.83 1.99 4.93
C ARG A 30 -0.09 1.24 3.97
N ARG A 31 -1.29 0.94 4.45
CA ARG A 31 -2.37 0.30 3.70
C ARG A 31 -3.64 1.10 3.78
N TYR A 32 -4.19 1.48 2.64
CA TYR A 32 -5.50 2.11 2.52
C TYR A 32 -6.54 1.11 1.99
N ARG A 33 -7.72 1.07 2.62
CA ARG A 33 -8.83 0.20 2.21
C ARG A 33 -9.82 0.99 1.36
N LEU A 34 -10.07 0.52 0.14
CA LEU A 34 -11.07 1.08 -0.76
C LEU A 34 -12.06 -0.02 -1.19
N GLY A 35 -13.11 -0.25 -0.41
CA GLY A 35 -14.06 -1.35 -0.66
C GLY A 35 -13.38 -2.72 -0.68
N HIS A 36 -13.38 -3.38 -1.84
CA HIS A 36 -12.69 -4.65 -2.08
C HIS A 36 -11.20 -4.50 -2.44
N TRP A 37 -10.71 -3.28 -2.63
CA TRP A 37 -9.32 -2.99 -2.98
C TRP A 37 -8.49 -2.58 -1.77
N ARG A 38 -7.19 -2.84 -1.83
CA ARG A 38 -6.17 -2.38 -0.89
C ARG A 38 -5.08 -1.70 -1.68
N ILE A 39 -4.75 -0.49 -1.29
CA ILE A 39 -3.60 0.26 -1.81
C ILE A 39 -2.52 0.14 -0.74
N ILE A 40 -1.39 -0.45 -1.10
CA ILE A 40 -0.19 -0.53 -0.25
C ILE A 40 0.78 0.50 -0.81
N TYR A 41 1.30 1.35 0.06
CA TYR A 41 2.19 2.44 -0.32
C TYR A 41 3.20 2.71 0.79
N VAL A 42 4.31 3.33 0.45
CA VAL A 42 5.30 3.84 1.41
C VAL A 42 5.23 5.35 1.46
N VAL A 43 5.70 5.93 2.57
CA VAL A 43 5.95 7.37 2.66
C VAL A 43 7.46 7.58 2.71
N VAL A 44 8.01 8.25 1.70
CA VAL A 44 9.43 8.60 1.56
C VAL A 44 9.51 10.10 1.31
N ASP A 45 10.30 10.82 2.09
CA ASP A 45 10.42 12.28 1.99
C ASP A 45 9.07 13.02 1.97
N GLU A 46 8.14 12.59 2.84
CA GLU A 46 6.76 13.09 2.92
C GLU A 46 5.91 12.88 1.65
N GLN A 47 6.40 12.08 0.68
CA GLN A 47 5.67 11.72 -0.53
C GLN A 47 5.23 10.26 -0.49
N PRO A 48 4.00 9.95 -0.94
CA PRO A 48 3.52 8.59 -1.00
C PRO A 48 3.94 7.93 -2.32
N LEU A 49 4.52 6.74 -2.24
CA LEU A 49 4.79 5.90 -3.40
C LEU A 49 3.96 4.62 -3.33
N VAL A 50 3.07 4.43 -4.32
CA VAL A 50 2.22 3.24 -4.39
C VAL A 50 3.06 2.02 -4.76
N LEU A 51 3.09 1.03 -3.88
CA LEU A 51 3.78 -0.25 -4.11
C LEU A 51 2.88 -1.26 -4.81
N ALA A 52 1.61 -1.33 -4.42
CA ALA A 52 0.66 -2.30 -4.99
C ALA A 52 -0.79 -1.88 -4.81
N ILE A 53 -1.64 -2.24 -5.78
CA ILE A 53 -3.10 -2.15 -5.68
C ILE A 53 -3.67 -3.55 -5.85
N ARG A 54 -4.29 -4.09 -4.80
CA ARG A 54 -4.77 -5.49 -4.77
C ARG A 54 -6.27 -5.57 -4.53
N ARG A 55 -6.99 -6.34 -5.36
CA ARG A 55 -8.41 -6.67 -5.17
C ARG A 55 -8.53 -7.88 -4.23
N ARG A 56 -9.55 -7.93 -3.37
CA ARG A 56 -10.03 -9.16 -2.72
C ARG A 56 -10.83 -9.99 -3.75
N PRO A 57 -10.72 -11.34 -3.81
CA PRO A 57 -11.22 -12.28 -2.77
C PRO A 57 -10.11 -13.27 -2.30
N PRO A 58 -10.34 -14.54 -1.84
CA PRO A 58 -9.46 -15.19 -0.85
C PRO A 58 -8.00 -15.23 -1.30
N TYR A 59 -7.11 -15.20 -0.32
CA TYR A 59 -5.68 -15.13 -0.53
C TYR A 59 -5.17 -16.36 -1.27
N ASP A 60 -4.78 -16.16 -2.53
CA ASP A 60 -3.73 -16.95 -3.13
C ASP A 60 -2.49 -16.05 -3.17
N TYR A 61 -1.49 -16.42 -2.37
CA TYR A 61 -0.23 -15.67 -2.21
C TYR A 61 0.93 -16.34 -2.94
N GLU A 62 0.65 -17.30 -3.84
CA GLU A 62 1.69 -18.02 -4.58
C GLU A 62 2.57 -17.11 -5.46
N ASP A 63 2.06 -15.96 -5.89
CA ASP A 63 2.76 -15.08 -6.84
C ASP A 63 3.63 -13.98 -6.18
N LEU A 64 3.60 -13.85 -4.85
CA LEU A 64 4.21 -12.72 -4.15
C LEU A 64 5.75 -12.73 -4.22
N GLU A 65 6.36 -13.91 -4.17
CA GLU A 65 7.83 -14.04 -4.26
C GLU A 65 8.36 -13.67 -5.64
N GLU A 66 7.63 -13.96 -6.72
CA GLU A 66 8.05 -13.60 -8.08
C GLU A 66 7.99 -12.11 -8.34
N LEU A 67 6.99 -11.42 -7.76
CA LEU A 67 6.86 -9.97 -7.87
C LEU A 67 7.97 -9.23 -7.13
N LEU A 68 8.45 -9.76 -5.99
CA LEU A 68 9.55 -9.17 -5.22
C LEU A 68 10.91 -9.31 -5.91
N LYS A 69 11.11 -10.30 -6.80
CA LYS A 69 12.35 -10.48 -7.56
C LYS A 69 12.56 -9.47 -8.71
N LYS A 70 11.58 -8.61 -8.98
CA LYS A 70 11.62 -7.60 -10.06
C LYS A 70 11.90 -6.19 -9.56
N LEU A 71 12.12 -6.03 -8.26
CA LEU A 71 12.67 -4.83 -7.62
C LEU A 71 14.17 -4.98 -7.49
#